data_AF-A0A5J4WV95-F1
#
_entry.id   AF-A0A5J4WV95-F1
#
_cell.length_a   1.000
_cell.length_b   1.000
_cell.length_c   1.000
_cell.angle_alpha   90.00
_cell.angle_beta   90.00
_cell.angle_gamma   90.00
#
_symmetry.space_group_name_H-M   'P 1'
#
loop_
_entity.id
_entity.type
_entity.pdbx_description
1 polymer ?
#
loop_
_entity_poly.entity_id
_entity_poly.type
_entity_poly.pdbx_seq_one_letter_code
_entity_poly.pdbx_strand_id
1 'polypeptide(L)'
;MEGDYTFLNCLCNSYGGGMYLTTYQQVPIQINCTCMFQNCTSKSGGGMFISNIGSGDLTQLRGNFTFENCSAQLFGGGLFIESSNNGIIEIDDFIFIDCQSAHGGASIYGGGLYISFPSNSTLVLDKLCEFNKCVSQGCGGAIYANINYSLPFQFNISDTLIQQCTAKEDTTSTSPTGYGGGIFLTGSGDYDPSTENLDFRGMNINGNVAENGGQSLYVVMPNIIQWCKSGVAGEYIKGNYSDKYSDFEDIEGISADQITFNSLSLESVQQQQAPLQQYWVYISILTKVTATLNISDTNPLLINLEGYNMIEGQFTVKIVELGQINDGSSEFIHIEGDPQNDGSTEPILVKGDPQSQQTASFGMKDISCTPLFQIHEPYPQYIDPPLHWEQQNQLQGSEKDFDPPLKKDPPIYPEVEQSHNISNEEQQTIIDWDSFKKINIPSFKYRNKKK
;
A
#
# COMPACT_ATOMS: atom_id res chain seq x y z
N MET A 1 41.99 -4.16 -0.79
CA MET A 1 42.05 -5.25 0.20
C MET A 1 41.50 -6.49 -0.47
N GLU A 2 42.21 -7.61 -0.41
CA GLU A 2 41.91 -8.82 -1.22
C GLU A 2 42.10 -10.09 -0.37
N GLY A 3 41.26 -11.09 -0.60
CA GLY A 3 41.29 -12.39 0.09
C GLY A 3 40.05 -12.66 0.95
N ASP A 4 40.07 -13.80 1.64
CA ASP A 4 38.95 -14.29 2.45
C ASP A 4 39.18 -13.99 3.94
N TYR A 5 38.19 -13.41 4.61
CA TYR A 5 38.27 -12.96 6.00
C TYR A 5 37.03 -13.42 6.80
N THR A 6 37.25 -13.77 8.07
CA THR A 6 36.17 -14.16 8.99
C THR A 6 36.34 -13.46 10.33
N PHE A 7 35.31 -12.75 10.75
CA PHE A 7 35.18 -12.08 12.04
C PHE A 7 34.10 -12.82 12.84
N LEU A 8 34.49 -13.43 13.96
CA LEU A 8 33.63 -14.32 14.75
C LEU A 8 33.58 -13.85 16.21
N ASN A 9 32.36 -13.69 16.74
CA ASN A 9 32.08 -13.30 18.13
C ASN A 9 32.76 -11.99 18.55
N CYS A 10 33.00 -11.07 17.61
CA CYS A 10 33.73 -9.83 17.87
C CYS A 10 32.83 -8.78 18.54
N LEU A 11 33.30 -8.15 19.62
CA LEU A 11 32.54 -7.19 20.42
C LEU A 11 33.26 -5.83 20.48
N CYS A 12 32.59 -4.78 20.03
CA CYS A 12 33.05 -3.39 20.10
C CYS A 12 32.06 -2.54 20.92
N ASN A 13 32.55 -1.62 21.76
CA ASN A 13 31.67 -0.70 22.52
C ASN A 13 31.22 0.54 21.72
N SER A 14 31.66 0.66 20.46
CA SER A 14 31.38 1.81 19.59
C SER A 14 31.00 1.34 18.17
N TYR A 15 31.94 1.36 17.23
CA TYR A 15 31.66 1.22 15.81
C TYR A 15 32.29 -0.05 15.25
N GLY A 16 31.54 -0.82 14.44
CA GLY A 16 32.08 -1.96 13.70
C GLY A 16 32.53 -3.12 14.59
N GLY A 17 31.65 -4.08 14.89
CA GLY A 17 31.97 -5.16 15.83
C GLY A 17 33.15 -6.03 15.39
N GLY A 18 33.22 -6.35 14.11
CA GLY A 18 34.38 -6.98 13.47
C GLY A 18 35.29 -6.00 12.71
N MET A 19 34.71 -5.02 12.00
CA MET A 19 35.49 -4.07 11.17
C MET A 19 34.97 -2.63 11.26
N TYR A 20 35.88 -1.70 11.56
CA TYR A 20 35.68 -0.26 11.43
C TYR A 20 36.50 0.27 10.26
N LEU A 21 35.83 0.79 9.22
CA LEU A 21 36.47 1.42 8.07
C LEU A 21 36.21 2.92 8.11
N THR A 22 37.27 3.71 7.98
CA THR A 22 37.16 5.15 7.78
C THR A 22 38.19 5.65 6.77
N THR A 23 37.83 6.71 6.04
CA THR A 23 38.70 7.37 5.06
C THR A 23 38.69 8.87 5.30
N TYR A 24 39.86 9.50 5.17
CA TYR A 24 40.03 10.92 5.45
C TYR A 24 40.89 11.59 4.37
N GLN A 25 40.25 12.40 3.51
CA GLN A 25 40.91 13.15 2.43
C GLN A 25 41.77 12.29 1.47
N GLN A 26 41.27 11.10 1.09
CA GLN A 26 42.03 10.09 0.36
C GLN A 26 41.72 10.00 -1.14
N VAL A 27 42.64 9.35 -1.86
CA VAL A 27 42.42 8.74 -3.19
C VAL A 27 41.51 7.51 -3.02
N PRO A 28 40.63 7.17 -3.98
CA PRO A 28 39.83 5.94 -3.92
C PRO A 28 40.66 4.70 -3.61
N ILE A 29 40.19 3.89 -2.66
CA ILE A 29 40.69 2.54 -2.43
C ILE A 29 39.81 1.58 -3.26
N GLN A 30 40.19 0.32 -3.40
CA GLN A 30 39.25 -0.75 -3.76
C GLN A 30 39.35 -1.87 -2.73
N ILE A 31 38.19 -2.35 -2.28
CA ILE A 31 38.07 -3.58 -1.49
C ILE A 31 37.43 -4.62 -2.40
N ASN A 32 37.99 -5.83 -2.36
CA ASN A 32 37.56 -6.99 -3.13
C ASN A 32 37.80 -8.24 -2.28
N CYS A 33 37.01 -8.40 -1.20
CA CYS A 33 37.16 -9.52 -0.25
C CYS A 33 35.92 -10.40 -0.21
N THR A 34 36.11 -11.66 0.15
CA THR A 34 35.05 -12.44 0.79
C THR A 34 35.13 -12.14 2.29
N CYS A 35 34.11 -11.53 2.87
CA CYS A 35 34.17 -11.00 4.24
C CYS A 35 32.95 -11.45 5.06
N MET A 36 33.14 -12.46 5.93
CA MET A 36 32.08 -13.00 6.80
C MET A 36 32.17 -12.43 8.23
N PHE A 37 31.05 -11.91 8.73
CA PHE A 37 30.85 -11.41 10.08
C PHE A 37 29.78 -12.26 10.76
N GLN A 38 30.15 -13.01 11.81
CA GLN A 38 29.26 -13.93 12.50
C GLN A 38 29.23 -13.62 14.01
N ASN A 39 28.05 -13.41 14.58
CA ASN A 39 27.83 -13.02 15.98
C ASN A 39 28.59 -11.74 16.39
N CYS A 40 28.88 -10.83 15.46
CA CYS A 40 29.55 -9.57 15.76
C CYS A 40 28.57 -8.58 16.42
N THR A 41 29.04 -7.83 17.42
CA THR A 41 28.21 -6.86 18.14
C THR A 41 28.92 -5.52 18.30
N SER A 42 28.19 -4.43 18.07
CA SER A 42 28.67 -3.07 18.35
C SER A 42 27.55 -2.12 18.82
N LYS A 43 27.87 -0.84 19.03
CA LYS A 43 26.83 0.19 19.21
C LYS A 43 26.21 0.61 17.86
N SER A 44 26.99 0.58 16.79
CA SER A 44 26.69 1.12 15.48
C SER A 44 27.47 0.34 14.39
N GLY A 45 26.76 -0.35 13.49
CA GLY A 45 27.35 -1.29 12.54
C GLY A 45 27.81 -2.57 13.24
N GLY A 46 26.90 -3.51 13.48
CA GLY A 46 27.14 -4.64 14.38
C GLY A 46 28.25 -5.58 13.89
N GLY A 47 28.29 -5.89 12.59
CA GLY A 47 29.42 -6.52 11.92
C GLY A 47 30.45 -5.50 11.45
N MET A 48 30.04 -4.59 10.57
CA MET A 48 30.90 -3.57 9.98
C MET A 48 30.31 -2.16 10.14
N PHE A 49 31.19 -1.16 10.29
CA PHE A 49 30.83 0.25 10.23
C PHE A 49 31.75 0.97 9.24
N ILE A 50 31.16 1.83 8.42
CA ILE A 50 31.86 2.67 7.43
C ILE A 50 31.52 4.13 7.69
N SER A 51 32.55 4.97 7.89
CA SER A 51 32.39 6.44 7.85
C SER A 51 33.42 7.09 6.94
N ASN A 52 32.95 7.66 5.84
CA ASN A 52 33.73 8.51 4.95
C ASN A 52 33.63 9.96 5.45
N ILE A 53 34.76 10.59 5.74
CA ILE A 53 34.81 11.99 6.22
C ILE A 53 35.89 12.73 5.43
N GLY A 54 35.48 13.52 4.42
CA GLY A 54 36.43 14.31 3.65
C GLY A 54 35.83 14.97 2.41
N SER A 55 36.69 15.20 1.41
CA SER A 55 36.35 15.74 0.09
C SER A 55 37.03 14.91 -1.02
N GLY A 56 37.17 13.61 -0.78
CA GLY A 56 37.83 12.66 -1.68
C GLY A 56 36.99 11.39 -1.79
N ASP A 57 36.85 10.91 -3.01
CA ASP A 57 35.82 9.96 -3.42
C ASP A 57 36.02 8.58 -2.76
N LEU A 58 35.00 8.06 -2.07
CA LEU A 58 35.10 6.75 -1.41
C LEU A 58 34.89 5.59 -2.39
N THR A 59 35.96 4.82 -2.56
CA THR A 59 36.05 3.35 -2.55
C THR A 59 34.80 2.52 -2.86
N GLN A 60 34.88 1.78 -3.97
CA GLN A 60 34.03 0.63 -4.27
C GLN A 60 34.30 -0.54 -3.29
N LEU A 61 33.23 -1.15 -2.77
CA LEU A 61 33.26 -2.31 -1.89
C LEU A 61 32.76 -3.54 -2.67
N ARG A 62 33.69 -4.26 -3.28
CA ARG A 62 33.40 -5.42 -4.12
C ARG A 62 33.76 -6.72 -3.39
N GLY A 63 33.29 -7.82 -3.96
CA GLY A 63 33.33 -9.13 -3.31
C GLY A 63 32.21 -9.30 -2.27
N ASN A 64 32.04 -10.51 -1.78
CA ASN A 64 30.83 -10.96 -1.11
C ASN A 64 30.92 -10.74 0.41
N PHE A 65 29.94 -10.06 1.00
CA PHE A 65 29.90 -9.77 2.44
C PHE A 65 28.70 -10.45 3.10
N THR A 66 28.97 -11.30 4.09
CA THR A 66 27.91 -12.00 4.85
C THR A 66 27.89 -11.50 6.29
N PHE A 67 26.72 -11.05 6.75
CA PHE A 67 26.43 -10.66 8.12
C PHE A 67 25.42 -11.65 8.69
N GLU A 68 25.85 -12.49 9.62
CA GLU A 68 25.00 -13.51 10.27
C GLU A 68 24.91 -13.22 11.78
N ASN A 69 23.68 -13.09 12.29
CA ASN A 69 23.39 -12.86 13.71
C ASN A 69 24.18 -11.67 14.31
N CYS A 70 24.40 -10.63 13.49
CA CYS A 70 25.10 -9.41 13.91
C CYS A 70 24.15 -8.44 14.62
N SER A 71 24.65 -7.71 15.62
CA SER A 71 23.83 -6.89 16.52
C SER A 71 24.38 -5.49 16.72
N ALA A 72 23.52 -4.48 16.56
CA ALA A 72 23.81 -3.08 16.89
C ALA A 72 22.90 -2.60 18.03
N GLN A 73 23.43 -1.73 18.88
CA GLN A 73 22.62 -1.03 19.89
C GLN A 73 21.67 -0.02 19.23
N LEU A 74 22.18 0.79 18.30
CA LEU A 74 21.44 1.85 17.64
C LEU A 74 21.17 1.56 16.16
N PHE A 75 22.21 1.47 15.34
CA PHE A 75 22.09 1.61 13.89
C PHE A 75 22.81 0.49 13.15
N GLY A 76 22.13 -0.16 12.20
CA GLY A 76 22.74 -1.10 11.26
C GLY A 76 23.21 -2.39 11.92
N GLY A 77 22.31 -3.33 12.17
CA GLY A 77 22.64 -4.58 12.89
C GLY A 77 23.74 -5.41 12.23
N GLY A 78 23.75 -5.50 10.90
CA GLY A 78 24.91 -5.97 10.14
C GLY A 78 25.88 -4.83 9.82
N LEU A 79 25.38 -3.79 9.14
CA LEU A 79 26.19 -2.72 8.56
C LEU A 79 25.57 -1.33 8.78
N PHE A 80 26.41 -0.36 9.15
CA PHE A 80 26.08 1.07 9.11
C PHE A 80 27.07 1.80 8.19
N ILE A 81 26.53 2.48 7.17
CA ILE A 81 27.23 3.39 6.26
C ILE A 81 26.89 4.86 6.58
N GLU A 82 27.91 5.67 6.83
CA GLU A 82 27.87 7.13 6.92
C GLU A 82 28.75 7.72 5.78
N SER A 83 28.13 8.29 4.75
CA SER A 83 28.84 8.74 3.53
C SER A 83 28.83 10.26 3.40
N SER A 84 29.96 10.93 3.70
CA SER A 84 30.00 12.39 3.84
C SER A 84 30.61 13.21 2.68
N ASN A 85 31.19 12.62 1.62
CA ASN A 85 31.25 13.19 0.26
C ASN A 85 31.72 12.18 -0.82
N ASN A 86 31.14 12.30 -2.02
CA ASN A 86 31.55 11.70 -3.30
C ASN A 86 31.79 10.17 -3.31
N GLY A 87 31.11 9.39 -2.48
CA GLY A 87 31.27 7.93 -2.46
C GLY A 87 30.51 7.20 -3.58
N ILE A 88 31.11 6.16 -4.17
CA ILE A 88 30.38 5.15 -4.96
C ILE A 88 30.48 3.82 -4.22
N ILE A 89 29.43 3.50 -3.48
CA ILE A 89 29.31 2.27 -2.69
C ILE A 89 28.43 1.31 -3.49
N GLU A 90 29.02 0.70 -4.50
CA GLU A 90 28.49 -0.55 -5.07
C GLU A 90 28.41 -1.59 -3.93
N ILE A 91 27.29 -2.30 -3.83
CA ILE A 91 27.05 -3.40 -2.88
C ILE A 91 26.60 -4.60 -3.71
N ASP A 92 27.58 -5.47 -3.98
CA ASP A 92 27.47 -6.68 -4.79
C ASP A 92 27.47 -7.92 -3.89
N ASP A 93 26.50 -8.83 -4.02
CA ASP A 93 26.48 -10.11 -3.29
C ASP A 93 26.54 -9.97 -1.74
N PHE A 94 25.84 -8.98 -1.17
CA PHE A 94 25.72 -8.82 0.30
C PHE A 94 24.54 -9.62 0.86
N ILE A 95 24.79 -10.32 1.96
CA ILE A 95 23.82 -11.21 2.63
C ILE A 95 23.71 -10.83 4.11
N PHE A 96 22.50 -10.49 4.56
CA PHE A 96 22.17 -10.15 5.94
C PHE A 96 21.15 -11.15 6.49
N ILE A 97 21.57 -11.98 7.45
CA ILE A 97 20.75 -13.04 8.06
C ILE A 97 20.64 -12.81 9.56
N ASP A 98 19.41 -12.80 10.08
CA ASP A 98 19.08 -12.67 11.52
C ASP A 98 19.79 -11.47 12.21
N CYS A 99 20.09 -10.41 11.46
CA CYS A 99 20.75 -9.21 11.97
C CYS A 99 19.76 -8.29 12.71
N GLN A 100 20.21 -7.62 13.77
CA GLN A 100 19.34 -6.82 14.62
C GLN A 100 19.89 -5.46 15.05
N SER A 101 19.02 -4.44 15.09
CA SER A 101 19.24 -3.18 15.80
C SER A 101 18.21 -3.08 16.93
N ALA A 102 18.63 -3.14 18.20
CA ALA A 102 17.70 -3.49 19.29
C ALA A 102 18.05 -3.04 20.73
N HIS A 103 19.10 -2.23 20.97
CA HIS A 103 19.63 -2.05 22.34
C HIS A 103 20.17 -0.65 22.70
N GLY A 104 19.45 0.43 22.35
CA GLY A 104 19.76 1.78 22.87
C GLY A 104 18.72 2.83 22.48
N GLY A 105 18.02 3.40 23.46
CA GLY A 105 16.80 4.18 23.22
C GLY A 105 16.97 5.51 22.44
N ALA A 106 15.81 6.07 22.10
CA ALA A 106 15.58 7.33 21.37
C ALA A 106 15.90 7.35 19.87
N SER A 107 16.67 6.40 19.32
CA SER A 107 16.82 6.17 17.88
C SER A 107 17.49 4.83 17.59
N ILE A 108 16.69 3.84 17.19
CA ILE A 108 17.15 2.51 16.75
C ILE A 108 16.63 2.27 15.34
N TYR A 109 17.49 1.97 14.37
CA TYR A 109 17.11 1.93 12.96
C TYR A 109 17.98 0.96 12.13
N GLY A 110 17.39 0.31 11.12
CA GLY A 110 18.09 -0.53 10.15
C GLY A 110 18.58 -1.86 10.75
N GLY A 111 17.71 -2.88 10.77
CA GLY A 111 18.04 -4.17 11.39
C GLY A 111 19.17 -4.92 10.68
N GLY A 112 19.22 -4.87 9.35
CA GLY A 112 20.36 -5.32 8.55
C GLY A 112 21.33 -4.17 8.25
N LEU A 113 20.81 -3.15 7.57
CA LEU A 113 21.58 -2.04 7.00
C LEU A 113 21.00 -0.68 7.42
N TYR A 114 21.87 0.22 7.90
CA TYR A 114 21.58 1.64 8.07
C TYR A 114 22.45 2.48 7.12
N ILE A 115 21.84 3.43 6.42
CA ILE A 115 22.50 4.33 5.47
C ILE A 115 22.14 5.78 5.78
N SER A 116 23.14 6.66 5.77
CA SER A 116 22.96 8.11 5.75
C SER A 116 23.73 8.76 4.59
N PHE A 117 23.00 9.50 3.74
CA PHE A 117 23.54 10.32 2.65
C PHE A 117 23.34 11.82 2.92
N PRO A 118 24.18 12.43 3.78
CA PRO A 118 24.28 13.88 3.91
C PRO A 118 24.97 14.55 2.71
N SER A 119 25.34 13.80 1.66
CA SER A 119 26.24 14.25 0.58
C SER A 119 26.15 13.36 -0.68
N ASN A 120 26.79 13.81 -1.77
CA ASN A 120 26.98 13.06 -3.02
C ASN A 120 27.43 11.62 -2.79
N SER A 121 26.49 10.67 -2.89
CA SER A 121 26.73 9.25 -2.58
C SER A 121 25.88 8.37 -3.48
N THR A 122 26.50 7.37 -4.11
CA THR A 122 25.81 6.31 -4.85
C THR A 122 25.78 5.03 -4.03
N LEU A 123 24.62 4.39 -3.98
CA LEU A 123 24.43 3.00 -3.55
C LEU A 123 23.61 2.25 -4.59
N VAL A 124 24.09 1.08 -4.96
CA VAL A 124 23.35 0.10 -5.76
C VAL A 124 23.35 -1.22 -5.00
N LEU A 125 22.17 -1.77 -4.74
CA LEU A 125 21.99 -3.15 -4.25
C LEU A 125 21.71 -4.04 -5.47
N ASP A 126 22.69 -4.88 -5.80
CA ASP A 126 22.69 -5.69 -7.04
C ASP A 126 23.19 -7.12 -6.76
N LYS A 127 23.05 -8.01 -7.75
CA LYS A 127 23.58 -9.39 -7.73
C LYS A 127 23.12 -10.17 -6.49
N LEU A 128 21.84 -10.53 -6.49
CA LEU A 128 21.22 -11.43 -5.51
C LEU A 128 21.46 -11.03 -4.04
N CYS A 129 21.55 -9.74 -3.72
CA CYS A 129 21.65 -9.29 -2.33
C CYS A 129 20.45 -9.81 -1.52
N GLU A 130 20.67 -10.27 -0.28
CA GLU A 130 19.62 -10.84 0.56
C GLU A 130 19.55 -10.17 1.93
N PHE A 131 18.33 -9.83 2.36
CA PHE A 131 17.98 -9.49 3.74
C PHE A 131 16.94 -10.49 4.23
N ASN A 132 17.30 -11.29 5.24
CA ASN A 132 16.48 -12.39 5.75
C ASN A 132 16.34 -12.27 7.27
N LYS A 133 15.10 -12.11 7.77
CA LYS A 133 14.76 -12.01 9.20
C LYS A 133 15.51 -10.92 9.97
N CYS A 134 15.90 -9.85 9.29
CA CYS A 134 16.51 -8.71 9.97
C CYS A 134 15.46 -7.99 10.83
N VAL A 135 15.83 -7.54 12.03
CA VAL A 135 14.91 -6.95 13.01
C VAL A 135 15.40 -5.58 13.49
N SER A 136 14.56 -4.56 13.33
CA SER A 136 14.78 -3.24 13.94
C SER A 136 13.75 -3.01 15.05
N GLN A 137 14.20 -2.68 16.26
CA GLN A 137 13.33 -2.09 17.28
C GLN A 137 13.13 -0.59 17.02
N GLY A 138 12.62 -0.29 15.82
CA GLY A 138 12.35 1.05 15.35
C GLY A 138 11.82 1.01 13.92
N CYS A 139 12.44 1.74 13.01
CA CYS A 139 12.09 1.71 11.59
C CYS A 139 13.12 0.96 10.74
N GLY A 140 12.68 0.40 9.61
CA GLY A 140 13.54 -0.28 8.63
C GLY A 140 14.03 -1.63 9.15
N GLY A 141 13.18 -2.65 9.12
CA GLY A 141 13.53 -3.99 9.65
C GLY A 141 14.71 -4.62 8.92
N ALA A 142 14.77 -4.49 7.60
CA ALA A 142 15.97 -4.78 6.81
C ALA A 142 16.84 -3.52 6.65
N ILE A 143 16.29 -2.46 6.05
CA ILE A 143 17.03 -1.28 5.60
C ILE A 143 16.39 -0.01 6.15
N TYR A 144 17.20 0.87 6.74
CA TYR A 144 16.84 2.27 6.98
C TYR A 144 17.75 3.18 6.15
N ALA A 145 17.17 4.04 5.32
CA ALA A 145 17.88 4.99 4.49
C ALA A 145 17.45 6.43 4.79
N ASN A 146 18.41 7.30 5.09
CA ASN A 146 18.21 8.74 5.28
C ASN A 146 18.96 9.54 4.20
N ILE A 147 18.23 10.27 3.35
CA ILE A 147 18.79 10.93 2.16
C ILE A 147 18.61 12.45 2.21
N ASN A 148 19.66 13.22 1.93
CA ASN A 148 19.52 14.64 1.63
C ASN A 148 19.24 14.82 0.13
N TYR A 149 17.96 14.92 -0.22
CA TYR A 149 17.49 15.08 -1.61
C TYR A 149 17.94 16.42 -2.25
N SER A 150 18.41 17.38 -1.44
CA SER A 150 18.93 18.67 -1.92
C SER A 150 20.32 18.59 -2.56
N LEU A 151 20.96 17.42 -2.52
CA LEU A 151 22.30 17.16 -3.04
C LEU A 151 22.23 15.99 -4.04
N PRO A 152 23.25 15.80 -4.89
CA PRO A 152 23.36 14.58 -5.67
C PRO A 152 23.33 13.35 -4.77
N PHE A 153 22.72 12.27 -5.23
CA PHE A 153 22.78 10.94 -4.63
C PHE A 153 22.32 9.93 -5.69
N GLN A 154 22.45 8.64 -5.41
CA GLN A 154 21.73 7.57 -6.10
C GLN A 154 21.48 6.42 -5.12
N PHE A 155 20.26 5.88 -5.09
CA PHE A 155 19.94 4.67 -4.34
C PHE A 155 19.04 3.74 -5.17
N ASN A 156 19.65 2.73 -5.75
CA ASN A 156 18.99 1.79 -6.65
C ASN A 156 19.00 0.36 -6.07
N ILE A 157 17.96 -0.40 -6.37
CA ILE A 157 17.80 -1.81 -6.00
C ILE A 157 17.46 -2.58 -7.28
N SER A 158 18.46 -3.24 -7.88
CA SER A 158 18.37 -3.88 -9.20
C SER A 158 18.20 -5.40 -9.16
N ASP A 159 18.67 -6.05 -8.09
CA ASP A 159 18.43 -7.47 -7.82
C ASP A 159 18.65 -7.74 -6.33
N THR A 160 17.56 -7.75 -5.54
CA THR A 160 17.64 -7.91 -4.08
C THR A 160 16.39 -8.54 -3.49
N LEU A 161 16.57 -9.55 -2.65
CA LEU A 161 15.53 -10.22 -1.89
C LEU A 161 15.45 -9.65 -0.46
N ILE A 162 14.28 -9.16 -0.04
CA ILE A 162 14.04 -8.64 1.31
C ILE A 162 12.86 -9.40 1.92
N GLN A 163 13.13 -10.34 2.82
CA GLN A 163 12.14 -11.28 3.32
C GLN A 163 12.14 -11.48 4.84
N GLN A 164 10.94 -11.65 5.40
CA GLN A 164 10.69 -11.99 6.81
C GLN A 164 11.27 -10.98 7.83
N CYS A 165 11.66 -9.78 7.39
CA CYS A 165 12.24 -8.74 8.24
C CYS A 165 11.14 -8.03 9.05
N THR A 166 11.49 -7.43 10.19
CA THR A 166 10.53 -6.84 11.13
C THR A 166 10.95 -5.47 11.65
N ALA A 167 10.05 -4.48 11.57
CA ALA A 167 10.17 -3.17 12.22
C ALA A 167 9.18 -3.07 13.38
N LYS A 168 9.69 -2.90 14.61
CA LYS A 168 8.91 -2.89 15.86
C LYS A 168 8.85 -1.51 16.49
N GLU A 169 7.78 -1.22 17.23
CA GLU A 169 7.64 0.02 17.98
C GLU A 169 8.65 0.08 19.15
N ASP A 170 9.46 1.14 19.21
CA ASP A 170 10.17 1.50 20.43
C ASP A 170 9.27 2.42 21.26
N THR A 171 8.54 1.82 22.20
CA THR A 171 7.71 2.55 23.17
C THR A 171 8.49 3.45 24.13
N THR A 172 9.84 3.47 24.06
CA THR A 172 10.70 4.45 24.74
C THR A 172 11.13 5.63 23.84
N SER A 173 10.86 5.56 22.54
CA SER A 173 11.08 6.66 21.58
C SER A 173 10.00 7.74 21.70
N THR A 174 10.40 8.99 21.47
CA THR A 174 9.47 10.12 21.31
C THR A 174 9.10 10.42 19.85
N SER A 175 9.79 9.80 18.90
CA SER A 175 9.55 9.90 17.46
C SER A 175 8.94 8.61 16.91
N PRO A 176 8.16 8.64 15.82
CA PRO A 176 7.43 7.47 15.34
C PRO A 176 8.35 6.29 14.97
N THR A 177 7.98 5.09 15.39
CA THR A 177 8.72 3.83 15.19
C THR A 177 7.79 2.68 14.82
N GLY A 178 8.33 1.53 14.39
CA GLY A 178 7.54 0.38 13.95
C GLY A 178 7.09 0.45 12.49
N TYR A 179 7.77 1.23 11.64
CA TYR A 179 7.42 1.44 10.23
C TYR A 179 8.46 0.84 9.27
N GLY A 180 8.01 0.36 8.11
CA GLY A 180 8.90 -0.16 7.05
C GLY A 180 9.53 -1.49 7.45
N GLY A 181 8.74 -2.57 7.45
CA GLY A 181 9.16 -3.89 7.93
C GLY A 181 10.34 -4.47 7.14
N GLY A 182 10.39 -4.21 5.84
CA GLY A 182 11.61 -4.34 5.05
C GLY A 182 12.39 -3.02 5.01
N ILE A 183 11.91 -2.05 4.23
CA ILE A 183 12.58 -0.77 4.01
C ILE A 183 11.83 0.38 4.69
N PHE A 184 12.56 1.24 5.39
CA PHE A 184 12.11 2.59 5.72
C PHE A 184 13.01 3.62 5.04
N LEU A 185 12.42 4.43 4.15
CA LEU A 185 13.09 5.50 3.42
C LEU A 185 12.65 6.87 3.97
N THR A 186 13.59 7.71 4.35
CA THR A 186 13.33 9.08 4.80
C THR A 186 14.39 10.05 4.27
N GLY A 187 14.17 11.35 4.46
CA GLY A 187 15.14 12.34 4.02
C GLY A 187 14.78 13.78 4.33
N SER A 188 15.62 14.69 3.83
CA SER A 188 15.44 16.14 3.92
C SER A 188 15.64 16.80 2.55
N GLY A 189 14.95 17.92 2.34
CA GLY A 189 14.83 18.56 1.02
C GLY A 189 13.80 17.90 0.11
N ASP A 190 13.72 18.41 -1.11
CA ASP A 190 12.69 18.05 -2.10
C ASP A 190 13.30 17.16 -3.18
N TYR A 191 12.86 15.90 -3.26
CA TYR A 191 13.29 14.99 -4.34
C TYR A 191 12.74 15.42 -5.69
N ASP A 192 13.59 15.40 -6.72
CA ASP A 192 13.25 15.60 -8.13
C ASP A 192 13.23 14.25 -8.87
N PRO A 193 12.05 13.70 -9.20
CA PRO A 193 11.93 12.43 -9.90
C PRO A 193 12.52 12.43 -11.31
N SER A 194 12.77 13.59 -11.93
CA SER A 194 13.42 13.66 -13.25
C SER A 194 14.90 13.29 -13.22
N THR A 195 15.48 13.11 -12.02
CA THR A 195 16.84 12.64 -11.83
C THR A 195 16.99 11.11 -11.89
N GLU A 196 15.90 10.36 -11.77
CA GLU A 196 15.86 8.88 -11.76
C GLU A 196 16.81 8.21 -10.73
N ASN A 197 17.20 8.95 -9.68
CA ASN A 197 18.16 8.52 -8.65
C ASN A 197 17.57 7.66 -7.53
N LEU A 198 16.28 7.31 -7.63
CA LEU A 198 15.60 6.32 -6.79
C LEU A 198 14.88 5.32 -7.69
N ASP A 199 15.43 4.11 -7.78
CA ASP A 199 14.88 3.02 -8.60
C ASP A 199 14.88 1.69 -7.84
N PHE A 200 13.69 1.26 -7.40
CA PHE A 200 13.48 -0.02 -6.70
C PHE A 200 12.85 -1.10 -7.59
N ARG A 201 12.90 -0.97 -8.93
CA ARG A 201 12.27 -1.94 -9.87
C ARG A 201 12.77 -3.38 -9.72
N GLY A 202 14.01 -3.59 -9.26
CA GLY A 202 14.61 -4.90 -9.02
C GLY A 202 14.43 -5.46 -7.60
N MET A 203 13.64 -4.80 -6.76
CA MET A 203 13.35 -5.25 -5.40
C MET A 203 12.33 -6.40 -5.40
N ASN A 204 12.65 -7.48 -4.69
CA ASN A 204 11.76 -8.60 -4.41
C ASN A 204 11.49 -8.68 -2.90
N ILE A 205 10.43 -8.01 -2.43
CA ILE A 205 10.11 -7.81 -1.02
C ILE A 205 8.88 -8.63 -0.60
N ASN A 206 9.00 -9.48 0.44
CA ASN A 206 7.98 -10.49 0.77
C ASN A 206 7.87 -10.81 2.27
N GLY A 207 6.63 -10.84 2.79
CA GLY A 207 6.34 -11.39 4.13
C GLY A 207 7.05 -10.68 5.28
N ASN A 208 7.36 -9.39 5.09
CA ASN A 208 7.94 -8.53 6.12
C ASN A 208 6.83 -7.98 7.03
N VAL A 209 7.19 -7.46 8.20
CA VAL A 209 6.23 -7.01 9.21
C VAL A 209 6.62 -5.65 9.76
N ALA A 210 5.72 -4.68 9.64
CA ALA A 210 5.72 -3.47 10.45
C ALA A 210 4.68 -3.61 11.58
N GLU A 211 4.88 -2.88 12.68
CA GLU A 211 3.91 -2.81 13.79
C GLU A 211 2.96 -1.61 13.66
N ASN A 212 3.35 -0.55 12.93
CA ASN A 212 2.58 0.69 12.77
C ASN A 212 2.29 1.11 11.29
N GLY A 213 2.97 0.57 10.29
CA GLY A 213 2.64 0.81 8.87
C GLY A 213 3.75 0.50 7.86
N GLY A 214 3.38 0.21 6.61
CA GLY A 214 4.27 -0.20 5.53
C GLY A 214 4.97 -1.52 5.84
N GLN A 215 4.25 -2.64 5.72
CA GLN A 215 4.75 -3.97 6.07
C GLN A 215 6.04 -4.31 5.31
N SER A 216 6.12 -3.94 4.04
CA SER A 216 7.30 -4.09 3.19
C SER A 216 8.08 -2.79 3.04
N LEU A 217 7.45 -1.70 2.59
CA LEU A 217 8.08 -0.39 2.38
C LEU A 217 7.28 0.72 3.08
N TYR A 218 7.99 1.61 3.78
CA TYR A 218 7.44 2.87 4.26
C TYR A 218 8.30 4.07 3.82
N VAL A 219 7.67 5.13 3.29
CA VAL A 219 8.38 6.30 2.74
C VAL A 219 7.95 7.61 3.42
N VAL A 220 8.93 8.39 3.86
CA VAL A 220 8.79 9.76 4.38
C VAL A 220 9.52 10.71 3.42
N MET A 221 8.77 11.40 2.55
CA MET A 221 9.34 12.30 1.54
C MET A 221 8.36 13.43 1.18
N PRO A 222 8.76 14.71 1.13
CA PRO A 222 7.86 15.81 0.77
C PRO A 222 7.19 15.64 -0.60
N ASN A 223 7.97 15.24 -1.62
CA ASN A 223 7.52 15.02 -3.00
C ASN A 223 7.07 13.58 -3.31
N ILE A 224 6.70 12.78 -2.31
CA ILE A 224 6.34 11.36 -2.48
C ILE A 224 5.32 11.11 -3.61
N ILE A 225 4.29 11.96 -3.71
CA ILE A 225 3.21 11.86 -4.72
C ILE A 225 3.77 12.06 -6.15
N GLN A 226 4.85 12.83 -6.31
CA GLN A 226 5.48 13.10 -7.60
C GLN A 226 6.37 11.94 -8.04
N TRP A 227 7.12 11.33 -7.10
CA TRP A 227 7.87 10.09 -7.36
C TRP A 227 6.93 8.92 -7.68
N CYS A 228 5.83 8.78 -6.95
CA CYS A 228 4.77 7.81 -7.25
C CYS A 228 4.19 7.97 -8.67
N LYS A 229 4.22 9.19 -9.24
CA LYS A 229 3.73 9.51 -10.59
C LYS A 229 4.83 9.56 -11.66
N SER A 230 6.07 9.22 -11.30
CA SER A 230 7.18 9.10 -12.24
C SER A 230 7.21 7.71 -12.88
N GLY A 231 7.69 7.62 -14.11
CA GLY A 231 7.58 6.41 -14.94
C GLY A 231 6.12 6.05 -15.25
N VAL A 232 5.89 4.76 -15.51
CA VAL A 232 4.55 4.18 -15.73
C VAL A 232 4.08 3.48 -14.47
N ALA A 233 2.88 3.85 -14.00
CA ALA A 233 2.16 3.17 -12.92
C ALA A 233 2.99 2.89 -11.65
N GLY A 234 3.87 3.80 -11.24
CA GLY A 234 4.67 3.68 -10.02
C GLY A 234 5.84 2.68 -10.09
N GLU A 235 6.31 2.32 -11.29
CA GLU A 235 7.37 1.32 -11.51
C GLU A 235 8.58 1.49 -10.58
N TYR A 236 9.07 2.73 -10.41
CA TYR A 236 10.25 3.08 -9.61
C TYR A 236 10.17 2.73 -8.11
N ILE A 237 8.97 2.41 -7.59
CA ILE A 237 8.71 2.16 -6.16
C ILE A 237 8.31 0.69 -5.90
N LYS A 238 7.63 0.05 -6.85
CA LYS A 238 6.91 -1.21 -6.62
C LYS A 238 7.78 -2.44 -6.33
N GLY A 239 8.88 -2.61 -7.04
CA GLY A 239 9.52 -3.93 -7.15
C GLY A 239 8.50 -4.99 -7.60
N ASN A 240 8.35 -6.07 -6.82
CA ASN A 240 7.36 -7.14 -7.03
C ASN A 240 5.92 -6.82 -6.58
N TYR A 241 5.62 -5.63 -6.05
CA TYR A 241 4.25 -5.27 -5.61
C TYR A 241 3.23 -5.31 -6.75
N SER A 242 2.06 -5.91 -6.49
CA SER A 242 0.98 -6.06 -7.47
C SER A 242 -0.27 -5.29 -7.09
N ASP A 243 -0.70 -4.34 -7.94
CA ASP A 243 -1.93 -3.55 -7.77
C ASP A 243 -3.22 -4.40 -7.63
N LYS A 244 -3.15 -5.71 -7.90
CA LYS A 244 -4.26 -6.67 -7.85
C LYS A 244 -4.14 -7.72 -6.74
N TYR A 245 -2.94 -7.97 -6.21
CA TYR A 245 -2.65 -9.13 -5.35
C TYR A 245 -1.87 -8.82 -4.08
N SER A 246 -1.29 -7.62 -3.95
CA SER A 246 -0.65 -7.16 -2.71
C SER A 246 -1.65 -6.38 -1.85
N ASP A 247 -1.48 -6.42 -0.52
CA ASP A 247 -2.29 -5.64 0.41
C ASP A 247 -1.84 -4.17 0.39
N PHE A 248 -2.75 -3.22 0.61
CA PHE A 248 -2.44 -1.79 0.56
C PHE A 248 -1.43 -1.37 1.64
N GLU A 249 -1.42 -2.08 2.76
CA GLU A 249 -0.54 -1.93 3.90
C GLU A 249 0.91 -2.39 3.63
N ASP A 250 1.20 -3.10 2.51
CA ASP A 250 2.57 -3.46 2.16
C ASP A 250 3.44 -2.23 1.85
N ILE A 251 2.87 -1.23 1.16
CA ILE A 251 3.59 -0.02 0.73
C ILE A 251 2.84 1.26 1.08
N GLU A 252 3.29 1.93 2.14
CA GLU A 252 2.69 3.16 2.68
C GLU A 252 3.70 4.31 2.72
N GLY A 253 3.20 5.52 2.96
CA GLY A 253 4.07 6.67 3.23
C GLY A 253 3.32 7.95 3.50
N ILE A 254 4.10 9.01 3.75
CA ILE A 254 3.62 10.31 4.21
C ILE A 254 4.40 11.45 3.53
N SER A 255 3.66 12.50 3.14
CA SER A 255 4.18 13.67 2.41
C SER A 255 4.87 14.67 3.34
N ALA A 256 5.96 14.24 3.99
CA ALA A 256 6.69 15.01 5.01
C ALA A 256 8.21 14.81 4.89
N ASP A 257 9.01 15.73 5.45
CA ASP A 257 10.44 15.52 5.65
C ASP A 257 10.73 14.79 6.99
N GLN A 258 11.97 14.33 7.17
CA GLN A 258 12.39 13.63 8.38
C GLN A 258 12.16 14.44 9.66
N ILE A 259 12.39 15.76 9.62
CA ILE A 259 12.25 16.63 10.80
C ILE A 259 10.78 16.74 11.20
N THR A 260 9.89 16.96 10.24
CA THR A 260 8.44 17.01 10.46
C THR A 260 7.95 15.66 10.98
N PHE A 261 8.27 14.55 10.30
CA PHE A 261 7.84 13.21 10.69
C PHE A 261 8.28 12.85 12.12
N ASN A 262 9.54 13.11 12.47
CA ASN A 262 10.07 12.84 13.81
C ASN A 262 9.39 13.67 14.93
N SER A 263 8.60 14.70 14.58
CA SER A 263 7.82 15.52 15.52
C SER A 263 6.33 15.15 15.59
N LEU A 264 5.83 14.26 14.73
CA LEU A 264 4.43 13.82 14.72
C LEU A 264 4.13 12.84 15.87
N SER A 265 2.90 12.89 16.38
CA SER A 265 2.36 11.83 17.23
C SER A 265 1.91 10.63 16.38
N LEU A 266 1.77 9.45 16.98
CA LEU A 266 1.24 8.26 16.31
C LEU A 266 -0.13 8.51 15.64
N GLU A 267 -1.03 9.21 16.32
CA GLU A 267 -2.33 9.61 15.75
C GLU A 267 -2.16 10.53 14.54
N SER A 268 -1.25 11.51 14.59
CA SER A 268 -0.98 12.40 13.47
C SER A 268 -0.30 11.68 12.29
N VAL A 269 0.50 10.64 12.51
CA VAL A 269 1.01 9.81 11.41
C VAL A 269 -0.14 8.98 10.81
N GLN A 270 -0.93 8.29 11.63
CA GLN A 270 -2.08 7.48 11.18
C GLN A 270 -3.16 8.28 10.43
N GLN A 271 -3.26 9.60 10.66
CA GLN A 271 -4.17 10.49 9.92
C GLN A 271 -3.58 11.05 8.62
N GLN A 272 -2.27 10.92 8.38
CA GLN A 272 -1.56 11.53 7.24
C GLN A 272 -0.82 10.52 6.35
N GLN A 273 -0.50 9.32 6.86
CA GLN A 273 0.02 8.22 6.06
C GLN A 273 -1.09 7.70 5.13
N ALA A 274 -0.69 7.12 4.01
CA ALA A 274 -1.61 6.38 3.16
C ALA A 274 -0.87 5.36 2.27
N PRO A 275 -1.61 4.36 1.72
CA PRO A 275 -1.10 3.45 0.70
C PRO A 275 -0.62 4.21 -0.53
N LEU A 276 0.57 3.86 -1.04
CA LEU A 276 1.17 4.57 -2.18
C LEU A 276 0.47 4.29 -3.51
N GLN A 277 -0.20 3.13 -3.61
CA GLN A 277 -0.93 2.69 -4.81
C GLN A 277 -1.95 3.72 -5.32
N GLN A 278 -2.60 4.49 -4.44
CA GLN A 278 -3.59 5.50 -4.84
C GLN A 278 -3.00 6.63 -5.71
N TYR A 279 -1.67 6.84 -5.69
CA TYR A 279 -1.03 7.95 -6.38
C TYR A 279 -0.71 7.63 -7.85
N TRP A 280 -0.60 6.35 -8.22
CA TRP A 280 -0.41 5.89 -9.61
C TRP A 280 -1.60 5.11 -10.18
N VAL A 281 -2.50 4.60 -9.35
CA VAL A 281 -3.76 4.03 -9.85
C VAL A 281 -4.62 5.15 -10.43
N TYR A 282 -4.78 5.08 -11.75
CA TYR A 282 -5.79 5.82 -12.48
C TYR A 282 -7.18 5.31 -12.09
N ILE A 283 -7.72 5.83 -10.98
CA ILE A 283 -9.11 5.55 -10.57
C ILE A 283 -10.02 5.95 -11.73
N SER A 284 -10.75 4.98 -12.29
CA SER A 284 -11.68 5.20 -13.40
C SER A 284 -12.86 6.05 -12.95
N ILE A 285 -12.95 7.30 -13.44
CA ILE A 285 -14.00 8.24 -13.07
C ILE A 285 -15.11 8.17 -14.13
N LEU A 286 -16.18 7.45 -13.82
CA LEU A 286 -17.40 7.47 -14.62
C LEU A 286 -18.06 8.86 -14.53
N THR A 287 -18.05 9.58 -15.64
CA THR A 287 -18.73 10.89 -15.77
C THR A 287 -20.21 10.74 -16.09
N LYS A 288 -20.60 9.61 -16.70
CA LYS A 288 -21.95 9.32 -17.14
C LYS A 288 -22.11 7.81 -17.35
N VAL A 289 -23.29 7.31 -17.02
CA VAL A 289 -23.75 5.95 -17.31
C VAL A 289 -25.08 6.09 -18.02
N THR A 290 -25.27 5.42 -19.16
CA THR A 290 -26.58 5.32 -19.81
C THR A 290 -26.95 3.86 -20.02
N ALA A 291 -28.16 3.50 -19.60
CA ALA A 291 -28.76 2.21 -19.91
C ALA A 291 -29.83 2.42 -20.99
N THR A 292 -29.77 1.61 -22.04
CA THR A 292 -30.78 1.56 -23.10
C THR A 292 -31.36 0.16 -23.14
N LEU A 293 -32.68 0.06 -22.96
CA LEU A 293 -33.43 -1.18 -23.10
C LEU A 293 -34.05 -1.24 -24.50
N ASN A 294 -33.66 -2.20 -25.34
CA ASN A 294 -34.26 -2.45 -26.66
C ASN A 294 -35.00 -3.80 -26.68
N ILE A 295 -36.32 -3.76 -26.47
CA ILE A 295 -37.15 -4.96 -26.24
C ILE A 295 -37.30 -5.84 -27.51
N SER A 296 -37.00 -5.29 -28.69
CA SER A 296 -37.02 -6.03 -29.97
C SER A 296 -35.68 -6.71 -30.34
N ASP A 297 -34.64 -6.55 -29.52
CA ASP A 297 -33.27 -6.96 -29.84
C ASP A 297 -32.85 -8.28 -29.19
N THR A 298 -31.79 -8.90 -29.72
CA THR A 298 -31.16 -10.09 -29.11
C THR A 298 -30.32 -9.76 -27.87
N ASN A 299 -29.95 -8.48 -27.70
CA ASN A 299 -29.36 -7.93 -26.48
C ASN A 299 -30.33 -6.89 -25.92
N PRO A 300 -31.26 -7.25 -25.02
CA PRO A 300 -32.26 -6.31 -24.56
C PRO A 300 -31.64 -5.14 -23.77
N LEU A 301 -30.52 -5.34 -23.08
CA LEU A 301 -29.82 -4.29 -22.32
C LEU A 301 -28.44 -3.98 -22.91
N LEU A 302 -28.24 -2.70 -23.27
CA LEU A 302 -26.95 -2.08 -23.55
C LEU A 302 -26.65 -1.01 -22.49
N ILE A 303 -25.48 -1.07 -21.88
CA ILE A 303 -24.96 -0.05 -20.96
C ILE A 303 -23.75 0.61 -21.63
N ASN A 304 -23.80 1.93 -21.73
CA ASN A 304 -22.68 2.76 -22.17
C ASN A 304 -22.14 3.58 -21.00
N LEU A 305 -20.82 3.71 -20.97
CA LEU A 305 -20.05 4.40 -19.95
C LEU A 305 -19.23 5.50 -20.64
N GLU A 306 -19.31 6.72 -20.14
CA GLU A 306 -18.42 7.82 -20.54
C GLU A 306 -17.64 8.26 -19.30
N GLY A 307 -16.32 8.37 -19.38
CA GLY A 307 -15.49 8.62 -18.21
C GLY A 307 -14.05 8.97 -18.53
N TYR A 308 -13.25 9.12 -17.48
CA TYR A 308 -11.80 9.24 -17.56
C TYR A 308 -11.16 8.01 -16.90
N ASN A 309 -9.87 7.79 -17.15
CA ASN A 309 -9.09 6.72 -16.52
C ASN A 309 -9.66 5.30 -16.71
N MET A 310 -10.46 5.05 -17.75
CA MET A 310 -10.87 3.68 -18.12
C MET A 310 -9.74 3.07 -18.96
N ILE A 311 -9.08 2.03 -18.44
CA ILE A 311 -7.92 1.39 -19.08
C ILE A 311 -8.35 0.06 -19.71
N GLU A 312 -8.15 -0.08 -21.03
CA GLU A 312 -8.40 -1.31 -21.76
C GLU A 312 -7.55 -2.46 -21.17
N GLY A 313 -8.14 -3.64 -21.00
CA GLY A 313 -7.47 -4.79 -20.36
C GLY A 313 -7.36 -4.73 -18.83
N GLN A 314 -7.77 -3.62 -18.19
CA GLN A 314 -7.80 -3.49 -16.72
C GLN A 314 -9.18 -3.11 -16.17
N PHE A 315 -10.01 -2.42 -16.95
CA PHE A 315 -11.32 -1.95 -16.53
C PHE A 315 -12.39 -3.05 -16.68
N THR A 316 -12.75 -3.67 -15.56
CA THR A 316 -13.85 -4.66 -15.43
C THR A 316 -15.08 -4.01 -14.79
N VAL A 317 -16.29 -4.37 -15.25
CA VAL A 317 -17.54 -3.82 -14.73
C VAL A 317 -18.52 -4.95 -14.40
N LYS A 318 -18.99 -4.99 -13.15
CA LYS A 318 -19.95 -6.00 -12.66
C LYS A 318 -21.29 -5.35 -12.31
N ILE A 319 -22.37 -5.90 -12.84
CA ILE A 319 -23.73 -5.58 -12.39
C ILE A 319 -24.01 -6.42 -11.13
N VAL A 320 -24.56 -5.79 -10.09
CA VAL A 320 -25.05 -6.49 -8.89
C VAL A 320 -26.51 -6.14 -8.65
N GLU A 321 -27.31 -7.13 -8.29
CA GLU A 321 -28.69 -6.91 -7.85
C GLU A 321 -28.70 -6.43 -6.40
N LEU A 322 -29.37 -5.31 -6.13
CA LEU A 322 -29.58 -4.80 -4.78
C LEU A 322 -30.95 -5.26 -4.30
N GLY A 323 -30.96 -6.04 -3.21
CA GLY A 323 -32.18 -6.47 -2.56
C GLY A 323 -32.93 -5.29 -1.93
N GLN A 324 -34.25 -5.27 -2.07
CA GLN A 324 -35.09 -4.42 -1.24
C GLN A 324 -35.32 -5.10 0.11
N ILE A 325 -34.83 -4.48 1.19
CA ILE A 325 -35.25 -4.82 2.55
C ILE A 325 -36.51 -3.98 2.85
N ASN A 326 -37.52 -4.63 3.44
CA ASN A 326 -38.86 -4.05 3.66
C ASN A 326 -38.91 -2.91 4.71
N ASP A 327 -37.77 -2.38 5.16
CA ASP A 327 -37.67 -1.20 6.04
C ASP A 327 -37.20 0.08 5.31
N GLY A 328 -36.87 -0.01 4.02
CA GLY A 328 -36.37 1.11 3.22
C GLY A 328 -34.83 1.24 3.20
N SER A 329 -34.10 0.33 3.84
CA SER A 329 -32.67 0.17 3.61
C SER A 329 -32.39 -0.67 2.36
N SER A 330 -31.22 -0.45 1.75
CA SER A 330 -30.68 -1.29 0.68
C SER A 330 -29.31 -1.81 1.11
N GLU A 331 -29.28 -3.07 1.52
CA GLU A 331 -28.03 -3.81 1.72
C GLU A 331 -27.65 -4.57 0.43
N PHE A 332 -26.36 -4.79 0.25
CA PHE A 332 -25.88 -5.69 -0.80
C PHE A 332 -26.28 -7.12 -0.43
N ILE A 333 -27.08 -7.78 -1.29
CA ILE A 333 -27.28 -9.23 -1.14
C ILE A 333 -25.93 -9.89 -1.41
N HIS A 334 -25.35 -10.50 -0.36
CA HIS A 334 -24.22 -11.39 -0.52
C HIS A 334 -24.74 -12.68 -1.15
N ILE A 335 -24.67 -12.79 -2.48
CA ILE A 335 -24.98 -14.03 -3.19
C ILE A 335 -23.94 -15.05 -2.74
N GLU A 336 -24.37 -16.14 -2.09
CA GLU A 336 -23.49 -17.23 -1.65
C GLU A 336 -23.03 -18.07 -2.86
N GLY A 337 -22.00 -17.57 -3.54
CA GLY A 337 -21.25 -18.25 -4.59
C GLY A 337 -19.80 -17.79 -4.55
N ASP A 338 -18.88 -18.65 -5.01
CA ASP A 338 -17.46 -18.31 -5.10
C ASP A 338 -17.27 -17.12 -6.05
N PRO A 339 -16.73 -15.96 -5.59
CA PRO A 339 -16.59 -14.76 -6.40
C PRO A 339 -15.61 -14.91 -7.58
N GLN A 340 -14.90 -16.04 -7.69
CA GLN A 340 -14.01 -16.31 -8.82
C GLN A 340 -14.72 -16.92 -10.04
N ASN A 341 -15.99 -17.33 -9.94
CA ASN A 341 -16.60 -18.28 -10.89
C ASN A 341 -17.95 -17.85 -11.51
N ASP A 342 -18.19 -16.54 -11.65
CA ASP A 342 -19.41 -15.97 -12.27
C ASP A 342 -19.24 -15.44 -13.70
N GLY A 343 -18.03 -15.55 -14.26
CA GLY A 343 -17.68 -15.10 -15.62
C GLY A 343 -17.48 -13.58 -15.79
N SER A 344 -17.78 -12.75 -14.79
CA SER A 344 -17.80 -11.28 -14.92
C SER A 344 -16.44 -10.57 -14.86
N THR A 345 -15.35 -11.32 -15.09
CA THR A 345 -13.96 -10.85 -14.86
C THR A 345 -13.20 -10.45 -16.12
N GLU A 346 -13.80 -10.58 -17.31
CA GLU A 346 -13.18 -10.09 -18.56
C GLU A 346 -13.22 -8.55 -18.65
N PRO A 347 -12.09 -7.87 -18.94
CA PRO A 347 -12.08 -6.41 -19.12
C PRO A 347 -12.91 -5.98 -20.33
N ILE A 348 -13.72 -4.93 -20.16
CA ILE A 348 -14.57 -4.44 -21.26
C ILE A 348 -13.76 -3.60 -22.25
N LEU A 349 -14.18 -3.62 -23.52
CA LEU A 349 -13.54 -2.83 -24.57
C LEU A 349 -13.73 -1.32 -24.31
N VAL A 350 -12.62 -0.62 -24.10
CA VAL A 350 -12.57 0.84 -23.96
C VAL A 350 -12.17 1.49 -25.29
N LYS A 351 -12.78 2.63 -25.62
CA LYS A 351 -12.51 3.43 -26.82
C LYS A 351 -12.22 4.87 -26.43
N GLY A 352 -10.98 5.31 -26.60
CA GLY A 352 -10.50 6.66 -26.32
C GLY A 352 -9.01 6.66 -26.02
N ASP A 353 -8.40 7.84 -25.91
CA ASP A 353 -7.04 8.00 -25.41
C ASP A 353 -7.08 8.04 -23.86
N PRO A 354 -6.20 7.34 -23.11
CA PRO A 354 -6.04 7.47 -21.66
C PRO A 354 -6.00 8.91 -21.14
N GLN A 355 -5.48 9.87 -21.91
CA GLN A 355 -5.39 11.30 -21.59
C GLN A 355 -6.66 12.11 -21.92
N SER A 356 -7.76 11.45 -22.29
CA SER A 356 -9.02 12.07 -22.76
C SER A 356 -10.25 11.43 -22.09
N GLN A 357 -11.45 11.90 -22.43
CA GLN A 357 -12.68 11.20 -22.02
C GLN A 357 -12.84 9.93 -22.89
N GLN A 358 -12.79 8.76 -22.28
CA GLN A 358 -13.04 7.48 -22.95
C GLN A 358 -14.53 7.11 -22.94
N THR A 359 -14.89 6.18 -23.82
CA THR A 359 -16.18 5.50 -23.84
C THR A 359 -16.00 4.00 -23.73
N ALA A 360 -16.88 3.30 -23.03
CA ALA A 360 -16.92 1.83 -22.97
C ALA A 360 -18.38 1.35 -23.05
N SER A 361 -18.61 0.15 -23.58
CA SER A 361 -19.97 -0.37 -23.83
C SER A 361 -20.05 -1.87 -23.62
N PHE A 362 -21.02 -2.33 -22.82
CA PHE A 362 -21.25 -3.74 -22.52
C PHE A 362 -22.76 -4.03 -22.39
N GLY A 363 -23.16 -5.29 -22.36
CA GLY A 363 -24.59 -5.67 -22.30
C GLY A 363 -24.80 -7.08 -21.79
N MET A 364 -26.06 -7.47 -21.57
CA MET A 364 -26.41 -8.79 -21.04
C MET A 364 -26.35 -9.90 -22.10
N LYS A 365 -25.16 -10.21 -22.61
CA LYS A 365 -24.91 -11.44 -23.38
C LYS A 365 -24.12 -12.49 -22.59
N ASP A 366 -23.33 -12.04 -21.62
CA ASP A 366 -22.20 -12.83 -21.08
C ASP A 366 -22.35 -13.14 -19.57
N ILE A 367 -23.53 -12.90 -18.99
CA ILE A 367 -23.85 -13.25 -17.60
C ILE A 367 -24.68 -14.54 -17.57
N SER A 368 -24.19 -15.59 -16.91
CA SER A 368 -24.90 -16.86 -16.75
C SER A 368 -26.00 -16.83 -15.67
N CYS A 369 -26.86 -15.81 -15.69
CA CYS A 369 -28.05 -15.76 -14.84
C CYS A 369 -29.09 -16.78 -15.32
N THR A 370 -29.24 -17.88 -14.58
CA THR A 370 -30.37 -18.81 -14.75
C THR A 370 -31.70 -18.09 -14.42
N PRO A 371 -32.61 -17.88 -15.38
CA PRO A 371 -33.78 -17.03 -15.16
C PRO A 371 -34.89 -17.82 -14.44
N LEU A 372 -35.01 -17.64 -13.11
CA LEU A 372 -36.14 -18.16 -12.33
C LEU A 372 -37.41 -17.28 -12.44
N PHE A 373 -37.72 -16.84 -13.66
CA PHE A 373 -38.95 -16.10 -14.00
C PHE A 373 -40.03 -17.05 -14.54
N GLN A 374 -40.77 -17.70 -13.65
CA GLN A 374 -42.06 -18.29 -14.00
C GLN A 374 -43.20 -17.28 -13.76
N ILE A 375 -43.57 -16.55 -14.80
CA ILE A 375 -44.81 -15.75 -14.83
C ILE A 375 -46.00 -16.71 -14.65
N HIS A 376 -46.82 -16.48 -13.63
CA HIS A 376 -48.09 -17.18 -13.44
C HIS A 376 -49.25 -16.19 -13.59
N GLU A 377 -50.19 -16.51 -14.48
CA GLU A 377 -51.45 -15.77 -14.67
C GLU A 377 -52.50 -16.12 -13.58
N PRO A 378 -53.56 -15.30 -13.42
CA PRO A 378 -54.29 -15.23 -12.15
C PRO A 378 -55.37 -16.32 -11.93
N TYR A 379 -55.33 -16.89 -10.72
CA TYR A 379 -56.42 -17.43 -9.88
C TYR A 379 -57.65 -18.14 -10.50
N PRO A 380 -58.08 -19.25 -9.86
CA PRO A 380 -59.30 -19.12 -9.07
C PRO A 380 -59.20 -19.63 -7.61
N GLN A 381 -60.25 -19.35 -6.84
CA GLN A 381 -60.36 -19.48 -5.38
C GLN A 381 -60.24 -20.92 -4.83
N TYR A 382 -59.66 -21.04 -3.62
CA TYR A 382 -60.12 -22.02 -2.61
C TYR A 382 -59.91 -21.47 -1.19
N ILE A 383 -60.56 -22.09 -0.19
CA ILE A 383 -60.80 -21.51 1.14
C ILE A 383 -60.21 -22.41 2.26
N ASP A 384 -59.21 -21.89 2.97
CA ASP A 384 -58.92 -22.03 4.43
C ASP A 384 -58.74 -23.46 5.06
N PRO A 385 -58.32 -23.61 6.34
CA PRO A 385 -57.75 -22.65 7.29
C PRO A 385 -56.38 -23.17 7.87
N PRO A 386 -56.01 -23.16 9.19
CA PRO A 386 -54.65 -22.73 9.56
C PRO A 386 -53.80 -23.79 10.30
N LEU A 387 -52.50 -23.51 10.43
CA LEU A 387 -51.62 -24.20 11.38
C LEU A 387 -50.83 -23.22 12.24
N HIS A 388 -51.31 -23.00 13.46
CA HIS A 388 -50.46 -22.55 14.56
C HIS A 388 -49.37 -23.59 14.83
N TRP A 389 -48.19 -23.11 15.22
CA TRP A 389 -47.63 -23.53 16.51
C TRP A 389 -47.09 -22.30 17.23
N GLU A 390 -47.06 -22.39 18.56
CA GLU A 390 -46.95 -21.26 19.48
C GLU A 390 -45.77 -21.43 20.43
N GLN A 391 -45.19 -20.30 20.88
CA GLN A 391 -44.55 -20.13 22.21
C GLN A 391 -43.28 -21.01 22.45
N GLN A 392 -42.41 -20.81 23.46
CA GLN A 392 -42.15 -19.78 24.49
C GLN A 392 -40.64 -19.94 24.89
N ASN A 393 -39.91 -19.11 25.66
CA ASN A 393 -40.18 -18.23 26.80
C ASN A 393 -39.09 -17.11 26.86
N GLN A 394 -39.37 -15.85 27.24
CA GLN A 394 -39.36 -15.26 28.61
C GLN A 394 -38.02 -15.37 29.38
N LEU A 395 -37.53 -14.42 30.20
CA LEU A 395 -37.77 -12.99 30.58
C LEU A 395 -36.42 -12.50 31.25
N GLN A 396 -36.11 -11.31 31.81
CA GLN A 396 -36.73 -10.01 32.20
C GLN A 396 -35.54 -8.99 32.36
N GLY A 397 -35.64 -7.67 32.50
CA GLY A 397 -36.72 -6.66 32.43
C GLY A 397 -36.33 -5.34 33.15
N SER A 398 -37.17 -4.29 33.03
CA SER A 398 -37.12 -2.97 33.75
C SER A 398 -35.95 -2.01 33.42
N GLU A 399 -36.09 -0.66 33.36
CA GLU A 399 -37.27 0.24 33.50
C GLU A 399 -36.98 1.68 32.98
N LYS A 400 -38.06 2.48 32.77
CA LYS A 400 -38.18 3.96 32.85
C LYS A 400 -37.60 4.88 31.75
N ASP A 401 -38.48 5.23 30.81
CA ASP A 401 -38.98 6.59 30.46
C ASP A 401 -38.14 7.85 30.76
N PHE A 402 -38.03 8.73 29.75
CA PHE A 402 -38.46 10.15 29.84
C PHE A 402 -38.49 10.83 28.45
N ASP A 403 -39.57 11.56 28.14
CA ASP A 403 -39.82 12.36 26.93
C ASP A 403 -40.73 13.55 27.33
N PRO A 404 -40.53 14.83 26.89
CA PRO A 404 -41.28 15.40 25.74
C PRO A 404 -40.61 16.67 25.11
N PRO A 405 -41.29 17.57 24.33
CA PRO A 405 -42.50 17.50 23.47
C PRO A 405 -42.32 18.03 22.02
N LEU A 406 -43.37 17.83 21.19
CA LEU A 406 -43.51 18.23 19.77
C LEU A 406 -43.76 19.73 19.45
N LYS A 407 -43.44 20.12 18.19
CA LYS A 407 -44.01 21.17 17.30
C LYS A 407 -43.25 21.13 15.94
N LYS A 408 -43.78 21.36 14.74
CA LYS A 408 -45.07 21.87 14.22
C LYS A 408 -45.42 21.21 12.86
N ASP A 409 -46.63 21.47 12.37
CA ASP A 409 -47.29 20.83 11.21
C ASP A 409 -46.78 21.24 9.80
N PRO A 410 -46.98 20.41 8.75
CA PRO A 410 -46.59 20.69 7.36
C PRO A 410 -47.69 21.40 6.52
N PRO A 411 -47.33 22.02 5.37
CA PRO A 411 -48.29 22.51 4.36
C PRO A 411 -48.78 21.38 3.43
N ILE A 412 -49.90 21.63 2.73
CA ILE A 412 -50.66 20.65 1.91
C ILE A 412 -50.95 21.23 0.50
N TYR A 413 -51.28 20.35 -0.45
CA TYR A 413 -51.94 20.57 -1.76
C TYR A 413 -51.06 20.88 -2.98
N PRO A 414 -51.51 20.55 -4.22
CA PRO A 414 -52.71 19.78 -4.59
C PRO A 414 -52.42 18.46 -5.33
N GLU A 415 -53.39 17.55 -5.34
CA GLU A 415 -53.47 16.46 -6.33
C GLU A 415 -53.95 17.00 -7.69
N VAL A 416 -53.50 16.40 -8.78
CA VAL A 416 -54.06 16.60 -10.13
C VAL A 416 -54.15 15.25 -10.83
N GLU A 417 -55.33 14.65 -10.86
CA GLU A 417 -55.64 13.59 -11.82
C GLU A 417 -55.78 14.19 -13.23
N GLN A 418 -55.16 13.56 -14.22
CA GLN A 418 -55.72 13.55 -15.58
C GLN A 418 -55.28 12.30 -16.36
N SER A 419 -56.08 11.92 -17.35
CA SER A 419 -56.24 10.53 -17.78
C SER A 419 -55.46 10.14 -19.04
N HIS A 420 -55.43 8.82 -19.25
CA HIS A 420 -54.80 8.06 -20.34
C HIS A 420 -54.66 8.73 -21.72
N ASN A 421 -53.61 8.34 -22.44
CA ASN A 421 -53.80 7.71 -23.75
C ASN A 421 -52.70 6.68 -24.04
N ILE A 422 -53.02 5.69 -24.88
CA ILE A 422 -52.08 4.67 -25.37
C ILE A 422 -51.83 4.92 -26.85
N SER A 423 -50.56 4.96 -27.25
CA SER A 423 -50.14 4.96 -28.67
C SER A 423 -48.89 4.10 -28.83
N ASN A 424 -48.91 3.16 -29.76
CA ASN A 424 -47.77 2.28 -30.04
C ASN A 424 -46.70 3.02 -30.87
N GLU A 425 -45.63 3.44 -30.21
CA GLU A 425 -44.34 3.78 -30.83
C GLU A 425 -43.23 3.04 -30.06
N GLU A 426 -42.07 2.82 -30.68
CA GLU A 426 -40.98 2.02 -30.10
C GLU A 426 -40.34 2.76 -28.90
N GLN A 427 -40.69 2.34 -27.68
CA GLN A 427 -40.21 2.96 -26.44
C GLN A 427 -38.75 2.60 -26.15
N GLN A 428 -37.82 3.35 -26.76
CA GLN A 428 -36.44 3.45 -26.28
C GLN A 428 -36.41 4.22 -24.95
N THR A 429 -36.55 3.50 -23.84
CA THR A 429 -36.39 4.07 -22.50
C THR A 429 -34.91 4.33 -22.23
N ILE A 430 -34.50 5.60 -22.30
CA ILE A 430 -33.18 6.07 -21.85
C ILE A 430 -33.28 6.38 -20.36
N ILE A 431 -32.52 5.66 -19.53
CA ILE A 431 -32.45 5.91 -18.08
C ILE A 431 -31.26 6.83 -17.79
N ASP A 432 -31.55 8.05 -17.31
CA ASP A 432 -30.53 9.01 -16.88
C ASP A 432 -30.22 8.86 -15.38
N TRP A 433 -28.95 8.60 -15.09
CA TRP A 433 -28.44 8.26 -13.76
C TRP A 433 -28.30 9.45 -12.80
N ASP A 434 -28.46 10.70 -13.26
CA ASP A 434 -28.49 11.87 -12.36
C ASP A 434 -29.62 11.78 -11.30
N SER A 435 -30.65 10.97 -11.59
CA SER A 435 -31.73 10.55 -10.69
C SER A 435 -31.24 9.89 -9.38
N PHE A 436 -30.08 9.23 -9.38
CA PHE A 436 -29.57 8.41 -8.26
C PHE A 436 -28.56 9.14 -7.34
N LYS A 437 -28.31 10.45 -7.51
CA LYS A 437 -27.31 11.24 -6.78
C LYS A 437 -27.60 11.48 -5.27
N LYS A 438 -28.25 10.55 -4.58
CA LYS A 438 -28.56 10.59 -3.13
C LYS A 438 -28.33 9.24 -2.42
N ILE A 439 -27.22 8.57 -2.71
CA ILE A 439 -26.67 7.53 -1.83
C ILE A 439 -25.42 8.12 -1.17
N ASN A 440 -25.48 8.34 0.15
CA ASN A 440 -24.29 8.72 0.92
C ASN A 440 -23.35 7.51 0.94
N ILE A 441 -22.14 7.68 0.43
CA ILE A 441 -21.05 6.70 0.59
C ILE A 441 -20.79 6.56 2.10
N PRO A 442 -20.96 5.37 2.71
CA PRO A 442 -20.64 5.19 4.12
C PRO A 442 -19.13 5.35 4.32
N SER A 443 -18.70 6.15 5.28
CA SER A 443 -17.28 6.22 5.64
C SER A 443 -16.82 4.89 6.25
N PHE A 444 -15.72 4.35 5.73
CA PHE A 444 -15.10 3.12 6.23
C PHE A 444 -14.63 3.30 7.68
N LYS A 445 -15.50 2.97 8.63
CA LYS A 445 -15.15 2.90 10.06
C LYS A 445 -14.53 1.54 10.34
N TYR A 446 -13.20 1.53 10.52
CA TYR A 446 -12.46 0.36 10.98
C TYR A 446 -13.10 -0.25 12.24
N ARG A 447 -13.49 -1.52 12.13
CA ARG A 447 -14.19 -2.25 13.19
C ARG A 447 -13.17 -2.91 14.11
N ASN A 448 -12.63 -2.14 15.06
CA ASN A 448 -11.63 -2.60 16.02
C ASN A 448 -11.97 -3.98 16.62
N LYS A 449 -11.18 -5.01 16.23
CA LYS A 449 -11.15 -6.28 16.95
C LYS A 449 -10.57 -5.98 18.34
N LYS A 450 -11.37 -6.18 19.39
CA LYS A 450 -10.88 -6.11 20.76
C LYS A 450 -9.89 -7.26 21.01
N LYS A 451 -8.87 -6.99 21.81
CA LYS A 451 -8.01 -7.99 22.45
C LYS A 451 -8.83 -8.82 23.45
#